data_AF-A0A822FTA6-F1
#
_entry.id   AF-A0A822FTA6-F1
#
_cell.length_a   1.000
_cell.length_b   1.000
_cell.length_c   1.000
_cell.angle_alpha   90.00
_cell.angle_beta   90.00
_cell.angle_gamma   90.00
#
_symmetry.space_group_name_H-M   'P 1'
#
loop_
_entity.id
_entity.type
_entity.pdbx_description
1 polymer ?
#
loop_
_entity_poly.entity_id
_entity_poly.type
_entity_poly.pdbx_seq_one_letter_code
_entity_poly.pdbx_strand_id
1 'polypeptide(L)' 'SSKVLWEYKTDVDSIENLQGPFTTEQMIRLTNMEGKLDKNKVLCRRIGTEQFYSIKRIDFDLYLD' A
#
# COMPACT_ATOMS: atom_id res chain seq x y z
N SER A 1 9.66 -1.70 18.59
CA SER A 1 8.92 -2.11 17.39
C SER A 1 9.42 -1.24 16.24
N SER A 2 9.87 -1.83 15.12
CA SER A 2 10.23 -1.06 13.92
C SER A 2 8.95 -0.75 13.14
N LYS A 3 8.66 0.55 12.94
CA LYS A 3 7.41 0.99 12.29
C LYS A 3 7.35 0.44 10.86
N VAL A 4 6.25 -0.25 10.52
CA VAL A 4 6.03 -0.80 9.18
C VAL A 4 5.77 0.34 8.19
N LEU A 5 6.47 0.29 7.07
CA LEU A 5 6.32 1.23 5.96
C LEU A 5 5.91 0.50 4.69
N TRP A 6 5.14 1.18 3.86
CA TRP A 6 4.48 0.63 2.70
C TRP A 6 4.81 1.46 1.46
N GLU A 7 4.77 0.79 0.31
CA GLU A 7 4.74 1.42 -1.00
C GLU A 7 3.69 0.74 -1.87
N TYR A 8 3.12 1.48 -2.82
CA TYR A 8 2.12 0.97 -3.75
C TYR A 8 2.35 1.45 -5.18
N LYS A 9 1.78 0.73 -6.14
CA LYS A 9 1.70 1.12 -7.55
C LYS A 9 0.27 0.95 -8.06
N THR A 10 -0.14 1.85 -8.96
CA THR A 10 -1.47 1.86 -9.60
C THR A 10 -1.49 1.18 -10.96
N ASP A 11 -0.31 0.95 -11.54
CA ASP A 11 -0.12 0.26 -12.81
C ASP A 11 0.74 -0.98 -12.57
N VAL A 12 0.32 -2.11 -13.13
CA VAL A 12 0.98 -3.40 -12.93
C VAL A 12 2.32 -3.43 -13.67
N ASP A 13 2.41 -2.72 -14.80
CA ASP A 13 3.52 -2.82 -15.76
C ASP A 13 4.59 -1.73 -15.58
N SER A 14 4.34 -0.72 -14.74
CA SER A 14 5.31 0.35 -14.48
C SER A 14 5.93 0.24 -13.08
N ILE A 15 7.22 -0.11 -13.04
CA ILE A 15 8.05 -0.06 -11.82
C ILE A 15 8.39 1.41 -11.47
N GLU A 16 8.35 2.32 -12.43
CA GLU A 16 8.66 3.74 -12.24
C GLU A 16 7.59 4.50 -11.43
N ASN A 17 6.44 3.88 -11.17
CA ASN A 17 5.29 4.49 -10.48
C ASN A 17 5.11 4.04 -9.02
N LEU A 18 6.18 3.62 -8.34
CA LEU A 18 6.10 3.31 -6.90
C LEU A 18 5.91 4.58 -6.06
N GLN A 19 4.88 4.56 -5.22
CA GLN A 19 4.54 5.63 -4.30
C GLN A 19 4.80 5.15 -2.87
N GLY A 20 5.66 5.86 -2.14
CA GLY A 20 6.04 5.56 -0.77
C GLY A 20 7.28 6.36 -0.35
N PRO A 21 7.77 6.21 0.89
CA PRO A 21 7.21 5.39 1.96
C PRO A 21 5.95 6.00 2.60
N PHE A 22 4.99 5.15 2.92
CA PHE A 22 3.81 5.51 3.73
C PHE A 22 3.73 4.68 5.01
N THR A 23 3.23 5.28 6.08
CA THR A 23 2.90 4.54 7.31
C THR A 23 1.60 3.74 7.13
N THR A 24 1.37 2.76 8.02
CA THR A 24 0.09 2.02 8.06
C THR A 24 -1.11 2.98 8.17
N GLU A 25 -1.04 4.01 9.02
CA GLU A 25 -2.13 4.99 9.17
C GLU A 25 -2.38 5.79 7.88
N GLN A 26 -1.32 6.13 7.15
CA GLN A 26 -1.44 6.81 5.85
C GLN A 26 -2.06 5.89 4.79
N MET A 27 -1.68 4.61 4.77
CA MET A 27 -2.27 3.62 3.86
C MET A 27 -3.76 3.40 4.12
N ILE A 28 -4.18 3.34 5.39
CA ILE A 28 -5.60 3.28 5.77
C ILE A 28 -6.35 4.49 5.22
N ARG A 29 -5.84 5.71 5.44
CA ARG A 29 -6.45 6.94 4.94
C ARG A 29 -6.53 6.96 3.41
N LEU A 30 -5.46 6.60 2.72
CA LEU A 30 -5.42 6.52 1.26
C LEU A 30 -6.42 5.51 0.69
N THR A 31 -6.53 4.35 1.34
CA THR A 31 -7.44 3.27 0.92
C THR A 31 -8.91 3.62 1.18
N ASN A 32 -9.19 4.39 2.23
CA ASN A 32 -10.56 4.79 2.59
C ASN A 32 -11.02 6.08 1.89
N MET A 33 -10.10 6.85 1.31
CA MET A 33 -10.43 8.05 0.56
C MET A 33 -11.03 7.68 -0.81
N GLU A 34 -12.31 7.99 -1.00
CA GLU A 34 -13.01 7.73 -2.26
C GLU A 34 -12.33 8.42 -3.45
N GLY A 35 -12.27 7.73 -4.58
CA GLY A 35 -11.66 8.25 -5.81
C GLY A 35 -10.13 8.38 -5.79
N LYS A 36 -9.46 8.17 -4.65
CA LYS A 36 -8.00 8.30 -4.55
C LYS A 36 -7.26 7.09 -5.11
N LEU A 37 -7.77 5.89 -4.85
CA LEU A 37 -7.17 4.62 -5.25
C LEU A 37 -8.23 3.68 -5.82
N ASP A 38 -8.05 3.21 -7.06
CA ASP A 38 -8.82 2.08 -7.57
C ASP A 38 -8.28 0.79 -6.93
N LYS A 39 -8.97 0.33 -5.88
CA LYS A 39 -8.58 -0.86 -5.11
C LYS A 39 -8.46 -2.13 -5.97
N ASN A 40 -9.06 -2.17 -7.17
CA ASN A 40 -8.92 -3.32 -8.08
C ASN A 40 -7.58 -3.34 -8.83
N LYS A 41 -6.95 -2.17 -8.98
CA LYS A 41 -5.73 -2.00 -9.78
C LYS A 41 -4.50 -1.73 -8.92
N VAL A 42 -4.70 -1.28 -7.69
CA VAL A 42 -3.61 -0.91 -6.79
C VAL A 42 -3.01 -2.15 -6.12
N LEU A 43 -1.70 -2.26 -6.23
CA LEU A 43 -0.90 -3.26 -5.56
C LEU A 43 0.05 -2.57 -4.56
N CYS A 44 0.21 -3.13 -3.37
CA CYS A 44 1.10 -2.61 -2.35
C CYS A 44 2.01 -3.70 -1.76
N ARG A 45 3.09 -3.28 -1.11
CA ARG A 45 3.97 -4.15 -0.34
C ARG A 45 4.58 -3.41 0.84
N ARG A 46 5.13 -4.18 1.79
CA ARG A 46 6.02 -3.62 2.81
C ARG A 46 7.37 -3.29 2.17
N ILE A 47 7.94 -2.16 2.54
CA ILE A 47 9.28 -1.79 2.09
C ILE A 47 10.28 -2.86 2.55
N GLY A 48 11.17 -3.25 1.63
CA GLY A 48 12.14 -4.32 1.83
C GLY A 48 11.61 -5.72 1.53
N THR A 49 10.36 -5.86 1.07
CA THR A 49 9.84 -7.11 0.51
C THR A 49 9.76 -7.03 -1.01
N GLU A 50 9.86 -8.17 -1.70
CA GLU A 50 9.78 -8.18 -3.17
C GLU A 50 8.32 -8.23 -3.66
N GLN A 51 7.50 -9.03 -2.99
CA GLN A 51 6.16 -9.40 -3.42
C GLN A 51 5.14 -8.28 -3.21
N PHE A 52 4.39 -7.96 -4.27
CA PHE A 52 3.22 -7.10 -4.21
C PHE A 52 1.94 -7.90 -4.01
N TYR A 53 0.99 -7.30 -3.28
CA TYR A 53 -0.36 -7.83 -3.06
C TYR A 53 -1.40 -6.77 -3.42
N SER A 54 -2.59 -7.22 -3.83
CA SER A 54 -3.72 -6.28 -3.99
C SER A 54 -4.00 -5.61 -2.65
N ILE A 55 -4.23 -4.29 -2.70
CA ILE A 55 -4.55 -3.50 -1.51
C ILE A 55 -5.83 -3.98 -0.80
N LYS A 56 -6.72 -4.70 -1.51
CA LYS A 56 -7.92 -5.33 -0.93
C LYS A 56 -7.64 -6.57 -0.07
N ARG A 57 -6.46 -7.18 -0.23
CA ARG A 57 -6.06 -8.41 0.47
C ARG A 57 -5.26 -8.13 1.74
N ILE A 58 -4.90 -6.87 1.96
CA ILE A 58 -4.16 -6.44 3.14
C ILE A 58 -5.17 -5.87 4.14
N ASP A 59 -5.20 -6.43 5.34
CA ASP A 59 -5.82 -5.81 6.49
C ASP A 59 -4.76 -4.93 7.17
N PHE A 60 -4.84 -3.61 6.95
CA PHE A 60 -3.86 -2.66 7.51
C PHE A 60 -4.01 -2.49 9.02
N ASP A 61 -5.19 -2.77 9.60
CA ASP A 61 -5.43 -2.59 11.03
C ASP A 61 -4.60 -3.58 11.87
N LEU A 62 -4.22 -4.74 11.30
CA LEU A 62 -3.29 -5.70 11.91
C LEU A 62 -1.86 -5.19 12.08
N TYR A 63 -1.53 -4.03 11.52
CA TYR A 63 -0.22 -3.39 11.58
C TYR A 63 -0.24 -2.05 12.32
N LEU A 64 -1.33 -1.75 13.03
CA LEU A 64 -1.40 -0.67 14.01
C LEU A 64 -0.92 -1.22 15.36
N ASP A 65 0.10 -0.57 15.93
CA ASP A 65 0.54 -0.81 17.32
C ASP A 65 -0.38 -0.05 18.30
#